data_AF-A0A538SUD2-F1
#
_entry.id   AF-A0A538SUD2-F1
#
_cell.length_a   1.000
_cell.length_b   1.000
_cell.length_c   1.000
_cell.angle_alpha   90.00
_cell.angle_beta   90.00
_cell.angle_gamma   90.00
#
_symmetry.space_group_name_H-M   'P 1'
#
loop_
_entity.id
_entity.type
_entity.pdbx_description
1 polymer ?
#
loop_
_entity_poly.entity_id
_entity_poly.type
_entity_poly.pdbx_seq_one_letter_code
_entity_poly.pdbx_strand_id
1 'polypeptide(L)'
;MMRLPGEIVDADIIFNPAATFRTATAGPASGSFDLQSVATHEIGHLLGLSHSGAADATMFPVLQTGTLAASLESDDQAAIAAAYPGVPLLTDYGKITGRVTRGKNGAPVPGALVMAVALAGGNPADTVASDYTNESGDYALYRLPPGDYAVRVTPLDGSVPALVPGAINARVQEIAQTNFRPEWYGGPESNNDDPDVRETIAATAGGAYTANVMTNIDVTPPTVGSVSPVGSATDIRIDTPILVTFSEPVFADSIGRAFKLRAVGGGGTLGGRGQLLTPGLSFVFVPDDALAFSTDYEIQLTPSLLDVEGNALATTFTSTFRTQNQPPVSITGLAPREAPVGALVTLTGTGYNASVQNKVYFSTSSGFAGYVLGTMVTPTSMVAEVPSDAVSGPVKVNVGGQESNVFSFSLLTSSVDAPSPSIDAVTVAFPPTDVVLAPDAKTAFAVGSGGFARINLDPLRPSYRQAIATALDSCEHVALLPGGLRAYVTRPSKGDVVEVDADPQSGTFGQALAFIPLPGAPEGIAVAPRTST
;
A
#
# COMPACT_ATOMS: atom_id res chain seq x y z
N MET A 1 29.19 19.66 -34.28
CA MET A 1 27.90 20.27 -33.90
C MET A 1 28.03 20.74 -32.47
N MET A 2 27.98 22.05 -32.25
CA MET A 2 28.07 22.64 -30.92
C MET A 2 26.64 22.62 -30.35
N ARG A 3 26.36 21.69 -29.42
CA ARG A 3 25.06 21.60 -28.73
C ARG A 3 25.04 22.60 -27.59
N LEU A 4 23.97 23.39 -27.48
CA LEU A 4 23.73 24.31 -26.37
C LEU A 4 23.06 23.55 -25.20
N PRO A 5 23.20 23.99 -23.94
CA PRO A 5 22.46 23.42 -22.81
C PRO A 5 20.95 23.64 -22.98
N GLY A 6 20.13 22.59 -22.88
CA GLY A 6 18.66 22.66 -22.95
C GLY A 6 18.02 22.16 -24.26
N GLU A 7 18.81 21.62 -25.21
CA GLU A 7 18.29 21.08 -26.46
C GLU A 7 17.70 19.67 -26.27
N ILE A 8 16.41 19.48 -26.55
CA ILE A 8 15.77 18.16 -26.64
C ILE A 8 16.17 17.57 -28.01
N VAL A 9 17.07 16.57 -27.97
CA VAL A 9 17.62 15.94 -29.18
C VAL A 9 16.76 14.76 -29.65
N ASP A 10 16.07 14.11 -28.71
CA ASP A 10 15.19 12.97 -28.95
C ASP A 10 14.21 12.83 -27.78
N ALA A 11 13.02 12.29 -28.05
CA ALA A 11 11.99 12.00 -27.06
C ALA A 11 11.01 10.94 -27.58
N ASP A 12 10.63 10.00 -26.71
CA ASP A 12 9.62 8.98 -26.99
C ASP A 12 8.31 9.30 -26.26
N ILE A 13 7.18 9.12 -26.93
CA ILE A 13 5.84 9.16 -26.31
C ILE A 13 5.28 7.74 -26.29
N ILE A 14 4.97 7.23 -25.10
CA ILE A 14 4.39 5.91 -24.90
C ILE A 14 3.01 6.05 -24.26
N PHE A 15 1.99 5.54 -24.95
CA PHE A 15 0.63 5.46 -24.40
C PHE A 15 0.46 4.17 -23.60
N ASN A 16 0.03 4.29 -22.34
CA ASN A 16 -0.13 3.15 -21.43
C ASN A 16 -1.20 2.16 -21.95
N PRO A 17 -0.85 0.91 -22.32
CA PRO A 17 -1.80 -0.04 -22.87
C PRO A 17 -2.86 -0.50 -21.86
N ALA A 18 -2.69 -0.22 -20.56
CA ALA A 18 -3.69 -0.50 -19.52
C ALA A 18 -4.81 0.56 -19.46
N ALA A 19 -4.66 1.71 -20.13
CA ALA A 19 -5.68 2.74 -20.20
C ALA A 19 -6.57 2.58 -21.43
N THR A 20 -7.85 2.92 -21.30
CA THR A 20 -8.80 2.93 -22.42
C THR A 20 -8.75 4.28 -23.12
N PHE A 21 -8.31 4.29 -24.38
CA PHE A 21 -8.28 5.48 -25.23
C PHE A 21 -9.43 5.47 -26.25
N ARG A 22 -9.87 6.67 -26.65
CA ARG A 22 -10.84 6.89 -27.72
C ARG A 22 -10.35 7.96 -28.70
N THR A 23 -10.93 7.99 -29.90
CA THR A 23 -10.75 9.08 -30.86
C THR A 23 -11.88 10.11 -30.72
N ALA A 24 -11.65 11.34 -31.19
CA ALA A 24 -12.65 12.42 -31.15
C ALA A 24 -13.98 12.05 -31.86
N THR A 25 -13.92 11.17 -32.88
CA THR A 25 -15.08 10.68 -33.63
C THR A 25 -16.02 9.75 -32.85
N ALA A 26 -15.57 9.21 -31.71
CA ALA A 26 -16.37 8.30 -30.88
C ALA A 26 -17.31 9.03 -29.89
N GLY A 27 -17.21 10.36 -29.76
CA GLY A 27 -17.94 11.16 -28.78
C GLY A 27 -17.41 11.00 -27.33
N PRO A 28 -17.87 11.83 -26.37
CA PRO A 28 -17.45 11.72 -24.98
C PRO A 28 -18.06 10.48 -24.32
N ALA A 29 -17.21 9.55 -23.87
CA ALA A 29 -17.60 8.36 -23.11
C ALA A 29 -16.90 8.34 -21.74
N SER A 30 -17.65 8.10 -20.67
CA SER A 30 -17.13 8.01 -19.31
C SER A 30 -16.13 6.84 -19.18
N GLY A 31 -15.05 7.06 -18.41
CA GLY A 31 -14.02 6.03 -18.19
C GLY A 31 -13.04 5.81 -19.35
N SER A 32 -12.98 6.72 -20.33
CA SER A 32 -11.97 6.71 -21.41
C SER A 32 -11.28 8.06 -21.55
N PHE A 33 -10.03 8.03 -21.99
CA PHE A 33 -9.24 9.22 -22.32
C PHE A 33 -9.28 9.51 -23.82
N ASP A 34 -9.40 10.78 -24.19
CA ASP A 34 -9.30 11.18 -25.59
C ASP A 34 -7.84 11.14 -26.03
N LEU A 35 -7.52 10.29 -27.01
CA LEU A 35 -6.16 10.06 -27.48
C LEU A 35 -5.53 11.33 -28.04
N GLN A 36 -6.31 12.15 -28.75
CA GLN A 36 -5.80 13.39 -29.31
C GLN A 36 -5.45 14.38 -28.20
N SER A 37 -6.31 14.52 -27.19
CA SER A 37 -6.06 15.41 -26.05
C SER A 37 -4.80 15.00 -25.27
N VAL A 38 -4.66 13.70 -24.96
CA VAL A 38 -3.44 13.18 -24.30
C VAL A 38 -2.22 13.39 -25.21
N ALA A 39 -2.30 13.07 -26.49
CA ALA A 39 -1.19 13.27 -27.41
C ALA A 39 -0.77 14.74 -27.52
N THR A 40 -1.71 15.69 -27.59
CA THR A 40 -1.40 17.13 -27.61
C THR A 40 -0.67 17.55 -26.34
N HIS A 41 -1.09 17.08 -25.17
CA HIS A 41 -0.44 17.32 -23.89
C HIS A 41 1.00 16.76 -23.86
N GLU A 42 1.18 15.48 -24.22
CA GLU A 42 2.52 14.86 -24.23
C GLU A 42 3.45 15.51 -25.27
N ILE A 43 2.92 16.00 -26.39
CA ILE A 43 3.69 16.78 -27.36
C ILE A 43 4.15 18.11 -26.75
N GLY A 44 3.37 18.73 -25.88
CA GLY A 44 3.81 19.90 -25.13
C GLY A 44 5.06 19.61 -24.29
N HIS A 45 5.08 18.49 -23.57
CA HIS A 45 6.29 18.04 -22.85
C HIS A 45 7.45 17.72 -23.78
N LEU A 46 7.19 17.07 -24.91
CA LEU A 46 8.21 16.81 -25.94
C LEU A 46 8.84 18.11 -26.46
N LEU A 47 8.06 19.20 -26.51
CA LEU A 47 8.54 20.53 -26.88
C LEU A 47 9.18 21.29 -25.71
N GLY A 48 9.26 20.71 -24.52
CA GLY A 48 9.91 21.26 -23.34
C GLY A 48 9.02 22.07 -22.40
N LEU A 49 7.69 21.99 -22.56
CA LEU A 49 6.75 22.66 -21.65
C LEU A 49 6.60 21.86 -20.36
N SER A 50 6.55 22.58 -19.23
CA SER A 50 6.06 22.03 -17.95
C SER A 50 4.54 22.10 -17.91
N HIS A 51 3.93 21.47 -16.90
CA HIS A 51 2.49 21.67 -16.71
C HIS A 51 2.16 23.13 -16.40
N SER A 52 0.97 23.53 -16.82
CA SER A 52 0.41 24.86 -16.62
C SER A 52 -0.35 24.98 -15.29
N GLY A 53 -0.38 26.19 -14.74
CA GLY A 53 -1.26 26.54 -13.61
C GLY A 53 -2.67 26.96 -14.03
N ALA A 54 -2.88 27.21 -15.32
CA ALA A 54 -4.17 27.58 -15.88
C ALA A 54 -5.05 26.33 -16.06
N ALA A 55 -6.23 26.32 -15.45
CA ALA A 55 -7.09 25.13 -15.35
C ALA A 55 -7.69 24.67 -16.69
N ASP A 56 -7.77 25.57 -17.66
CA ASP A 56 -8.26 25.37 -19.02
C ASP A 56 -7.16 24.93 -19.99
N ALA A 57 -5.89 25.16 -19.66
CA ALA A 57 -4.76 24.84 -20.52
C ALA A 57 -4.68 23.34 -20.86
N THR A 58 -4.26 23.03 -22.09
CA THR A 58 -3.93 21.65 -22.46
C THR A 58 -2.86 21.10 -21.53
N MET A 59 -1.86 21.91 -21.15
CA MET A 59 -0.80 21.51 -20.23
C MET A 59 -1.22 21.45 -18.75
N PHE A 60 -2.50 21.59 -18.39
CA PHE A 60 -2.92 21.41 -16.99
C PHE A 60 -2.64 19.97 -16.51
N PRO A 61 -2.12 19.74 -15.28
CA PRO A 61 -1.60 18.43 -14.86
C PRO A 61 -2.60 17.27 -14.81
N VAL A 62 -3.90 17.55 -14.95
CA VAL A 62 -4.96 16.54 -14.84
C VAL A 62 -5.95 16.65 -15.98
N LEU A 63 -6.10 15.56 -16.72
CA LEU A 63 -7.17 15.36 -17.68
C LEU A 63 -8.25 14.45 -17.09
N GLN A 64 -9.48 14.96 -16.92
CA GLN A 64 -10.61 14.13 -16.51
C GLN A 64 -11.08 13.21 -17.64
N THR A 65 -11.49 11.97 -17.33
CA THR A 65 -12.03 11.07 -18.37
C THR A 65 -13.28 11.68 -19.01
N GLY A 66 -13.42 11.55 -20.33
CA GLY A 66 -14.56 12.06 -21.07
C GLY A 66 -14.48 13.54 -21.46
N THR A 67 -13.43 14.29 -21.08
CA THR A 67 -13.19 15.64 -21.58
C THR A 67 -12.50 15.63 -22.96
N LEU A 68 -12.60 16.74 -23.69
CA LEU A 68 -11.85 17.02 -24.92
C LEU A 68 -11.00 18.25 -24.64
N ALA A 69 -9.67 18.09 -24.65
CA ALA A 69 -8.68 19.15 -24.42
C ALA A 69 -7.61 19.04 -25.51
N ALA A 70 -8.04 19.15 -26.77
CA ALA A 70 -7.21 18.96 -27.95
C ALA A 70 -6.77 20.29 -28.61
N SER A 71 -7.28 21.42 -28.11
CA SER A 71 -6.96 22.79 -28.57
C SER A 71 -5.85 23.40 -27.73
N LEU A 72 -4.98 24.18 -28.38
CA LEU A 72 -4.00 24.99 -27.65
C LEU A 72 -4.69 26.23 -27.08
N GLU A 73 -4.78 26.31 -25.76
CA GLU A 73 -5.34 27.48 -25.09
C GLU A 73 -4.32 28.61 -24.99
N SER A 74 -4.75 29.78 -24.51
CA SER A 74 -3.93 30.98 -24.53
C SER A 74 -2.62 30.79 -23.76
N ASP A 75 -2.68 30.14 -22.61
CA ASP A 75 -1.51 29.86 -21.78
C ASP A 75 -0.51 28.91 -22.46
N ASP A 76 -1.00 27.85 -23.12
CA ASP A 76 -0.15 26.92 -23.89
C ASP A 76 0.59 27.67 -25.01
N GLN A 77 -0.11 28.57 -25.70
CA GLN A 77 0.45 29.41 -26.76
C GLN A 77 1.47 30.44 -26.21
N ALA A 78 1.24 30.96 -25.00
CA ALA A 78 2.17 31.87 -24.33
C ALA A 78 3.45 31.15 -23.91
N ALA A 79 3.32 29.96 -23.29
CA ALA A 79 4.43 29.13 -22.84
C ALA A 79 5.33 28.70 -24.00
N ILE A 80 4.75 28.21 -25.10
CA ILE A 80 5.55 27.79 -26.27
C ILE A 80 6.22 28.97 -26.97
N ALA A 81 5.56 30.14 -27.04
CA ALA A 81 6.17 31.33 -27.61
C ALA A 81 7.33 31.84 -26.75
N ALA A 82 7.22 31.75 -25.42
CA ALA A 82 8.32 32.11 -24.51
C ALA A 82 9.52 31.16 -24.65
N ALA A 83 9.27 29.86 -24.83
CA ALA A 83 10.33 28.86 -25.05
C ALA A 83 11.03 29.03 -26.42
N TYR A 84 10.27 29.38 -27.46
CA TYR A 84 10.76 29.53 -28.84
C TYR A 84 10.39 30.91 -29.40
N PRO A 85 11.04 32.00 -28.92
CA PRO A 85 10.63 33.36 -29.24
C PRO A 85 10.87 33.71 -30.71
N GLY A 86 9.81 34.13 -31.39
CA GLY A 86 9.86 34.77 -32.71
C GLY A 86 9.73 36.29 -32.63
N VAL A 87 10.05 36.98 -33.73
CA VAL A 87 9.87 38.46 -33.84
C VAL A 87 8.46 38.93 -33.43
N PRO A 88 7.36 38.25 -33.82
CA PRO A 88 6.00 38.66 -33.44
C PRO A 88 5.76 38.73 -31.94
N LEU A 89 6.42 37.86 -31.14
CA LEU A 89 6.28 37.87 -29.69
C LEU A 89 6.70 39.21 -29.08
N LEU A 90 7.70 39.87 -29.68
CA LEU A 90 8.28 41.11 -29.20
C LEU A 90 7.56 42.36 -29.73
N THR A 91 6.88 42.26 -30.88
CA THR A 91 6.25 43.41 -31.55
C THR A 91 4.74 43.47 -31.35
N ASP A 92 4.07 42.33 -31.35
CA ASP A 92 2.61 42.27 -31.46
C ASP A 92 1.94 42.07 -30.09
N TYR A 93 2.71 41.65 -29.10
CA TYR A 93 2.24 41.30 -27.77
C TYR A 93 2.97 42.12 -26.69
N GLY A 94 2.27 42.36 -25.59
CA GLY A 94 2.86 42.90 -24.37
C GLY A 94 3.46 41.81 -23.50
N LYS A 95 4.21 42.24 -22.47
CA LYS A 95 4.70 41.39 -21.39
C LYS A 95 4.55 42.06 -20.03
N ILE A 96 4.32 41.26 -18.99
CA ILE A 96 4.37 41.70 -17.59
C ILE A 96 5.49 40.93 -16.90
N THR A 97 6.42 41.65 -16.28
CA THR A 97 7.47 41.04 -15.44
C THR A 97 7.32 41.51 -14.01
N GLY A 98 7.86 40.78 -13.05
CA GLY A 98 7.87 41.26 -11.68
C GLY A 98 8.56 40.32 -10.74
N ARG A 99 8.45 40.63 -9.45
CA ARG A 99 8.95 39.80 -8.37
C ARG A 99 7.87 39.60 -7.32
N VAL A 100 7.77 38.37 -6.81
CA VAL A 100 6.96 38.05 -5.62
C VAL A 100 7.87 37.99 -4.40
N THR A 101 7.52 38.76 -3.36
CA THR A 101 8.26 38.83 -2.10
C THR A 101 7.33 38.59 -0.92
N ARG A 102 7.88 38.11 0.19
CA ARG A 102 7.14 37.93 1.44
C ARG A 102 6.94 39.25 2.15
N GLY A 103 5.71 39.59 2.51
CA GLY A 103 5.43 40.74 3.36
C GLY A 103 6.12 40.70 4.73
N LYS A 104 6.38 39.49 5.26
CA LYS A 104 6.99 39.29 6.59
C LYS A 104 8.43 39.79 6.70
N ASN A 105 9.23 39.62 5.65
CA ASN A 105 10.68 39.88 5.70
C ASN A 105 11.29 40.34 4.37
N GLY A 106 10.49 40.53 3.33
CA GLY A 106 10.94 40.90 1.98
C GLY A 106 11.71 39.81 1.25
N ALA A 107 11.78 38.58 1.78
CA ALA A 107 12.45 37.47 1.11
C ALA A 107 11.69 37.08 -0.18
N PRO A 108 12.38 36.61 -1.23
CA PRO A 108 11.72 36.13 -2.43
C PRO A 108 10.83 34.92 -2.12
N VAL A 109 9.73 34.79 -2.88
CA VAL A 109 8.86 33.61 -2.86
C VAL A 109 9.11 32.79 -4.12
N PRO A 110 9.94 31.73 -4.08
CA PRO A 110 10.16 30.84 -5.21
C PRO A 110 9.01 29.86 -5.45
N GLY A 111 8.81 29.47 -6.71
CA GLY A 111 7.80 28.50 -7.17
C GLY A 111 6.35 28.93 -6.97
N ALA A 112 6.08 30.22 -6.78
CA ALA A 112 4.72 30.76 -6.77
C ALA A 112 4.15 30.77 -8.19
N LEU A 113 2.90 30.34 -8.36
CA LEU A 113 2.18 30.48 -9.62
C LEU A 113 1.74 31.93 -9.78
N VAL A 114 2.15 32.56 -10.88
CA VAL A 114 1.74 33.92 -11.25
C VAL A 114 0.96 33.84 -12.55
N MET A 115 -0.19 34.49 -12.62
CA MET A 115 -1.08 34.45 -13.78
C MET A 115 -1.48 35.86 -14.21
N ALA A 116 -1.46 36.10 -15.52
CA ALA A 116 -2.11 37.23 -16.16
C ALA A 116 -3.54 36.82 -16.52
N VAL A 117 -4.52 37.41 -15.82
CA VAL A 117 -5.93 37.15 -16.06
C VAL A 117 -6.51 38.33 -16.85
N ALA A 118 -7.08 38.04 -18.02
CA ALA A 118 -7.75 39.04 -18.83
C ALA A 118 -8.98 39.60 -18.10
N LEU A 119 -9.27 40.88 -18.31
CA LEU A 119 -10.41 41.56 -17.71
C LEU A 119 -11.49 41.83 -18.75
N ALA A 120 -12.72 41.38 -18.48
CA ALA A 120 -13.91 41.72 -19.25
C ALA A 120 -14.78 42.70 -18.46
N GLY A 121 -14.75 43.99 -18.84
CA GLY A 121 -15.47 45.04 -18.12
C GLY A 121 -15.00 45.20 -16.67
N GLY A 122 -13.70 44.98 -16.40
CA GLY A 122 -13.09 45.07 -15.07
C GLY A 122 -13.21 43.81 -14.22
N ASN A 123 -13.89 42.76 -14.69
CA ASN A 123 -13.99 41.48 -13.99
C ASN A 123 -13.01 40.45 -14.56
N PRO A 124 -12.40 39.60 -13.73
CA PRO A 124 -11.58 38.48 -14.19
C PRO A 124 -12.36 37.60 -15.17
N ALA A 125 -11.78 37.37 -16.34
CA ALA A 125 -12.30 36.47 -17.35
C ALA A 125 -11.41 35.22 -17.41
N ASP A 126 -10.45 35.19 -18.32
CA ASP A 126 -9.66 33.99 -18.61
C ASP A 126 -8.17 34.18 -18.35
N THR A 127 -7.47 33.07 -18.05
CA THR A 127 -6.01 33.12 -17.85
C THR A 127 -5.31 33.11 -19.21
N VAL A 128 -4.52 34.15 -19.48
CA VAL A 128 -3.88 34.33 -20.80
C VAL A 128 -2.46 33.83 -20.81
N ALA A 129 -1.75 33.98 -19.70
CA ALA A 129 -0.39 33.50 -19.50
C ALA A 129 -0.14 33.26 -18.02
N SER A 130 0.75 32.31 -17.73
CA SER A 130 1.22 31.95 -16.41
C SER A 130 2.72 31.73 -16.41
N ASP A 131 3.32 31.90 -15.23
CA ASP A 131 4.73 31.60 -14.99
C ASP A 131 4.92 31.20 -13.51
N TYR A 132 6.06 30.58 -13.22
CA TYR A 132 6.45 30.20 -11.87
C TYR A 132 7.68 30.99 -11.45
N THR A 133 7.60 31.61 -10.27
CA THR A 133 8.72 32.42 -9.80
C THR A 133 9.99 31.61 -9.60
N ASN A 134 11.14 32.16 -9.98
CA ASN A 134 12.45 31.55 -9.74
C ASN A 134 12.91 31.72 -8.27
N GLU A 135 14.13 31.31 -7.94
CA GLU A 135 14.72 31.40 -6.58
C GLU A 135 14.83 32.84 -6.07
N SER A 136 14.88 33.80 -6.98
CA SER A 136 14.89 35.22 -6.67
C SER A 136 13.48 35.83 -6.62
N GLY A 137 12.44 35.02 -6.81
CA GLY A 137 11.05 35.45 -6.81
C GLY A 137 10.61 36.09 -8.14
N ASP A 138 11.46 36.11 -9.15
CA ASP A 138 11.17 36.78 -10.43
C ASP A 138 10.28 35.91 -11.33
N TYR A 139 9.39 36.57 -12.06
CA TYR A 139 8.53 35.95 -13.07
C TYR A 139 8.41 36.83 -14.33
N ALA A 140 8.00 36.22 -15.44
CA ALA A 140 7.76 36.90 -16.71
C ALA A 140 6.59 36.28 -17.49
N LEU A 141 5.49 37.03 -17.58
CA LEU A 141 4.29 36.69 -18.34
C LEU A 141 4.42 37.25 -19.75
N TYR A 142 4.55 36.38 -20.73
CA TYR A 142 4.73 36.73 -22.14
C TYR A 142 3.45 36.59 -22.95
N ARG A 143 3.49 37.11 -24.19
CA ARG A 143 2.44 36.94 -25.21
C ARG A 143 1.07 37.45 -24.75
N LEU A 144 1.01 38.65 -24.19
CA LEU A 144 -0.26 39.29 -23.81
C LEU A 144 -0.82 40.08 -25.00
N PRO A 145 -1.94 39.67 -25.63
CA PRO A 145 -2.60 40.51 -26.62
C PRO A 145 -2.94 41.90 -26.06
N PRO A 146 -3.05 42.95 -26.87
CA PRO A 146 -3.52 44.24 -26.39
C PRO A 146 -4.88 44.12 -25.68
N GLY A 147 -4.96 44.61 -24.45
CA GLY A 147 -6.13 44.40 -23.59
C GLY A 147 -5.84 44.73 -22.13
N ASP A 148 -6.85 44.56 -21.28
CA ASP A 148 -6.77 44.83 -19.85
C ASP A 148 -6.53 43.53 -19.07
N TYR A 149 -5.59 43.56 -18.13
CA TYR A 149 -5.18 42.40 -17.34
C TYR A 149 -5.08 42.73 -15.85
N ALA A 150 -5.25 41.72 -15.02
CA ALA A 150 -4.84 41.74 -13.62
C ALA A 150 -3.86 40.58 -13.38
N VAL A 151 -2.94 40.76 -12.42
CA VAL A 151 -1.96 39.73 -12.04
C VAL A 151 -2.40 39.07 -10.76
N ARG A 152 -2.46 37.72 -10.74
CA ARG A 152 -2.79 36.93 -9.56
C ARG A 152 -1.60 36.05 -9.17
N VAL A 153 -1.28 36.02 -7.89
CA VAL A 153 -0.30 35.09 -7.32
C VAL A 153 -1.05 34.04 -6.52
N THR A 154 -0.69 32.77 -6.67
CA THR A 154 -1.36 31.64 -6.01
C THR A 154 -0.33 30.61 -5.54
N PRO A 155 -0.44 30.11 -4.29
CA PRO A 155 0.42 29.02 -3.83
C PRO A 155 0.06 27.71 -4.52
N LEU A 156 1.07 26.85 -4.75
CA LEU A 156 0.88 25.48 -5.21
C LEU A 156 0.63 24.54 -4.01
N ASP A 157 -0.34 24.86 -3.15
CA ASP A 157 -0.63 24.14 -1.90
C ASP A 157 -1.70 23.03 -2.08
N GLY A 158 -2.22 22.85 -3.30
CA GLY A 158 -3.31 21.93 -3.61
C GLY A 158 -4.71 22.45 -3.24
N SER A 159 -4.85 23.72 -2.85
CA SER A 159 -6.17 24.37 -2.68
C SER A 159 -7.00 24.33 -3.97
N VAL A 160 -6.33 24.43 -5.11
CA VAL A 160 -6.86 24.02 -6.41
C VAL A 160 -6.40 22.58 -6.66
N PRO A 161 -7.32 21.63 -6.93
CA PRO A 161 -6.96 20.25 -7.20
C PRO A 161 -5.88 20.16 -8.29
N ALA A 162 -4.90 19.26 -8.09
CA ALA A 162 -3.74 19.05 -8.96
C ALA A 162 -2.66 20.13 -8.97
N LEU A 163 -2.90 21.34 -8.43
CA LEU A 163 -1.88 22.39 -8.35
C LEU A 163 -1.00 22.24 -7.11
N VAL A 164 -0.06 21.31 -7.21
CA VAL A 164 1.01 21.06 -6.23
C VAL A 164 2.37 21.10 -6.93
N PRO A 165 3.50 21.35 -6.22
CA PRO A 165 4.77 21.63 -6.88
C PRO A 165 5.29 20.47 -7.73
N GLY A 166 5.15 19.24 -7.22
CA GLY A 166 5.53 18.02 -7.94
C GLY A 166 4.66 17.72 -9.17
N ALA A 167 3.48 18.33 -9.26
CA ALA A 167 2.65 18.25 -10.44
C ALA A 167 3.04 19.31 -11.48
N ILE A 168 3.98 20.23 -11.22
CA ILE A 168 4.43 21.19 -12.24
C ILE A 168 5.67 20.68 -12.95
N ASN A 169 6.76 20.54 -12.20
CA ASN A 169 8.01 19.88 -12.62
C ASN A 169 8.92 19.66 -11.40
N ALA A 170 10.01 18.91 -11.58
CA ALA A 170 10.96 18.59 -10.52
C ALA A 170 11.65 19.82 -9.92
N ARG A 171 11.84 20.91 -10.70
CA ARG A 171 12.47 22.13 -10.20
C ARG A 171 11.55 22.90 -9.28
N VAL A 172 10.31 23.11 -9.68
CA VAL A 172 9.27 23.74 -8.85
C VAL A 172 9.05 22.92 -7.59
N GLN A 173 9.07 21.59 -7.68
CA GLN A 173 9.03 20.72 -6.49
C GLN A 173 10.17 20.98 -5.49
N GLU A 174 11.38 21.26 -5.98
CA GLU A 174 12.55 21.51 -5.15
C GLU A 174 12.50 22.88 -4.47
N ILE A 175 12.02 23.90 -5.17
CA ILE A 175 12.14 25.29 -4.72
C ILE A 175 10.85 25.89 -4.16
N ALA A 176 9.68 25.35 -4.50
CA ALA A 176 8.41 26.02 -4.24
C ALA A 176 8.16 26.23 -2.76
N GLN A 177 7.85 27.47 -2.41
CA GLN A 177 7.33 27.85 -1.11
C GLN A 177 5.83 28.08 -1.24
N THR A 178 5.03 27.17 -0.70
CA THR A 178 3.57 27.19 -0.84
C THR A 178 2.86 27.87 0.33
N ASN A 179 3.62 28.37 1.30
CA ASN A 179 3.12 28.96 2.53
C ASN A 179 2.97 30.47 2.42
N PHE A 180 1.99 30.88 1.62
CA PHE A 180 1.52 32.24 1.52
C PHE A 180 0.08 32.23 0.99
N ARG A 181 -0.69 33.28 1.27
CA ARG A 181 -2.07 33.40 0.81
C ARG A 181 -2.13 33.88 -0.66
N PRO A 182 -3.09 33.40 -1.46
CA PRO A 182 -3.31 33.92 -2.80
C PRO A 182 -3.73 35.40 -2.75
N GLU A 183 -3.26 36.18 -3.71
CA GLU A 183 -3.44 37.64 -3.72
C GLU A 183 -3.38 38.18 -5.16
N TRP A 184 -4.11 39.26 -5.41
CA TRP A 184 -4.01 40.04 -6.63
C TRP A 184 -3.00 41.17 -6.48
N TYR A 185 -2.30 41.50 -7.55
CA TYR A 185 -1.53 42.73 -7.62
C TYR A 185 -2.46 43.94 -7.52
N GLY A 186 -2.28 44.77 -6.50
CA GLY A 186 -3.14 45.91 -6.18
C GLY A 186 -2.31 47.11 -5.72
N GLY A 187 -1.89 47.98 -6.63
CA GLY A 187 -1.11 49.15 -6.25
C GLY A 187 -1.87 50.11 -5.31
N PRO A 188 -1.26 50.60 -4.20
CA PRO A 188 0.09 50.31 -3.69
C PRO A 188 0.17 49.05 -2.81
N GLU A 189 1.11 48.17 -3.16
CA GLU A 189 1.40 46.92 -2.45
C GLU A 189 1.95 47.15 -1.04
N SER A 190 1.53 46.29 -0.12
CA SER A 190 2.00 46.27 1.26
C SER A 190 2.09 44.83 1.78
N ASN A 191 2.19 44.66 3.10
CA ASN A 191 2.15 43.35 3.73
C ASN A 191 0.82 43.07 4.45
N ASN A 192 -0.17 43.95 4.23
CA ASN A 192 -1.50 43.89 4.84
C ASN A 192 -2.53 44.70 4.02
N ASP A 193 -2.54 44.51 2.70
CA ASP A 193 -3.54 45.08 1.81
C ASP A 193 -4.71 44.11 1.59
N ASP A 194 -5.78 44.62 0.96
CA ASP A 194 -6.96 43.82 0.66
C ASP A 194 -6.65 42.88 -0.51
N PRO A 195 -6.56 41.56 -0.28
CA PRO A 195 -6.08 40.61 -1.28
C PRO A 195 -7.02 40.48 -2.49
N ASP A 196 -8.23 41.04 -2.43
CA ASP A 196 -9.22 41.03 -3.51
C ASP A 196 -9.18 42.30 -4.39
N VAL A 197 -8.41 43.32 -3.98
CA VAL A 197 -8.17 44.52 -4.79
C VAL A 197 -7.19 44.20 -5.91
N ARG A 198 -7.53 44.65 -7.13
CA ARG A 198 -6.73 44.40 -8.34
C ARG A 198 -6.48 45.68 -9.10
N GLU A 199 -5.23 45.91 -9.49
CA GLU A 199 -4.84 46.97 -10.41
C GLU A 199 -4.94 46.49 -11.86
N THR A 200 -5.61 47.28 -12.71
CA THR A 200 -5.70 46.99 -14.13
C THR A 200 -4.43 47.43 -14.85
N ILE A 201 -3.81 46.49 -15.56
CA ILE A 201 -2.70 46.74 -16.49
C ILE A 201 -3.24 46.70 -17.91
N ALA A 202 -3.31 47.87 -18.55
CA ALA A 202 -3.70 48.00 -19.97
C ALA A 202 -2.49 47.69 -20.87
N ALA A 203 -2.35 46.42 -21.26
CA ALA A 203 -1.28 45.96 -22.13
C ALA A 203 -1.49 46.42 -23.58
N THR A 204 -0.40 46.84 -24.23
CA THR A 204 -0.35 47.21 -25.64
C THR A 204 0.69 46.39 -26.39
N ALA A 205 0.62 46.35 -27.72
CA ALA A 205 1.57 45.63 -28.56
C ALA A 205 3.00 46.17 -28.34
N GLY A 206 3.95 45.28 -28.02
CA GLY A 206 5.33 45.64 -27.67
C GLY A 206 5.49 46.32 -26.30
N GLY A 207 4.40 46.46 -25.53
CA GLY A 207 4.42 47.06 -24.20
C GLY A 207 5.13 46.18 -23.16
N ALA A 208 5.82 46.83 -22.23
CA ALA A 208 6.47 46.15 -21.10
C ALA A 208 6.01 46.78 -19.78
N TYR A 209 5.50 45.95 -18.89
CA TYR A 209 4.88 46.37 -17.63
C TYR A 209 5.55 45.65 -16.46
N THR A 210 5.42 46.24 -15.27
CA THR A 210 5.95 45.64 -14.04
C THR A 210 4.88 45.53 -12.99
N ALA A 211 4.76 44.36 -12.37
CA ALA A 211 3.85 44.10 -11.25
C ALA A 211 4.61 43.34 -10.15
N ASN A 212 5.16 44.06 -9.19
CA ASN A 212 5.79 43.41 -8.03
C ASN A 212 4.71 43.13 -7.01
N VAL A 213 4.68 41.92 -6.46
CA VAL A 213 3.67 41.51 -5.46
C VAL A 213 4.37 41.26 -4.14
N MET A 214 3.82 41.82 -3.06
CA MET A 214 4.25 41.56 -1.70
C MET A 214 3.15 40.75 -1.00
N THR A 215 3.40 39.48 -0.69
CA THR A 215 2.37 38.63 -0.09
C THR A 215 1.98 39.16 1.28
N ASN A 216 0.69 39.20 1.56
CA ASN A 216 0.16 39.49 2.89
C ASN A 216 0.77 38.63 4.01
N ILE A 217 0.93 39.22 5.19
CA ILE A 217 1.34 38.49 6.40
C ILE A 217 0.13 37.85 7.02
N ASP A 218 0.18 36.53 7.20
CA ASP A 218 -0.69 35.88 8.16
C ASP A 218 -0.12 36.02 9.57
N VAL A 219 -0.87 36.65 10.46
CA VAL A 219 -0.57 36.75 11.90
C VAL A 219 -1.57 35.98 12.75
N THR A 220 -2.52 35.28 12.12
CA THR A 220 -3.57 34.54 12.81
C THR A 220 -3.02 33.18 13.22
N PRO A 221 -3.00 32.83 14.51
CA PRO A 221 -2.61 31.49 14.92
C PRO A 221 -3.61 30.43 14.48
N PRO A 222 -3.14 29.21 14.13
CA PRO A 222 -4.04 28.10 13.88
C PRO A 222 -4.80 27.74 15.16
N THR A 223 -6.03 27.27 15.00
CA THR A 223 -6.86 26.74 16.09
C THR A 223 -7.35 25.33 15.76
N VAL A 224 -7.73 24.57 16.79
CA VAL A 224 -8.35 23.26 16.61
C VAL A 224 -9.85 23.45 16.41
N GLY A 225 -10.34 23.15 15.21
CA GLY A 225 -11.76 23.25 14.87
C GLY A 225 -12.58 22.10 15.45
N SER A 226 -12.09 20.86 15.34
CA SER A 226 -12.73 19.70 15.94
C SER A 226 -11.74 18.57 16.22
N VAL A 227 -12.13 17.67 17.12
CA VAL A 227 -11.41 16.43 17.41
C VAL A 227 -12.42 15.29 17.52
N SER A 228 -12.03 14.13 16.99
CA SER A 228 -12.72 12.86 17.16
C SER A 228 -11.72 11.84 17.71
N PRO A 229 -12.01 11.16 18.83
CA PRO A 229 -13.19 11.29 19.67
C PRO A 229 -13.40 12.70 20.23
N VAL A 230 -14.67 13.12 20.33
CA VAL A 230 -15.02 14.43 20.90
C VAL A 230 -14.67 14.49 22.39
N GLY A 231 -14.42 15.69 22.90
CA GLY A 231 -14.02 15.89 24.29
C GLY A 231 -15.02 15.29 25.29
N SER A 232 -14.49 14.63 26.32
CA SER A 232 -15.22 13.87 27.33
C SER A 232 -16.07 12.70 26.82
N ALA A 233 -15.88 12.25 25.57
CA ALA A 233 -16.61 11.09 25.06
C ALA A 233 -16.27 9.82 25.87
N THR A 234 -17.25 8.95 26.03
CA THR A 234 -17.12 7.65 26.69
C THR A 234 -17.47 6.53 25.72
N ASP A 235 -17.17 5.29 26.10
CA ASP A 235 -17.45 4.09 25.29
C ASP A 235 -16.78 4.10 23.90
N ILE A 236 -15.61 4.73 23.82
CA ILE A 236 -14.83 4.80 22.60
C ILE A 236 -14.11 3.49 22.34
N ARG A 237 -14.18 2.97 21.11
CA ARG A 237 -13.47 1.73 20.80
C ARG A 237 -11.97 1.87 20.98
N ILE A 238 -11.33 0.80 21.42
CA ILE A 238 -9.90 0.75 21.68
C ILE A 238 -9.04 0.76 20.40
N ASP A 239 -9.65 0.53 19.23
CA ASP A 239 -9.04 0.63 17.90
C ASP A 239 -9.39 1.94 17.19
N THR A 240 -9.95 2.92 17.90
CA THR A 240 -10.36 4.18 17.29
C THR A 240 -9.16 4.94 16.71
N PRO A 241 -9.25 5.44 15.47
CA PRO A 241 -8.36 6.50 15.03
C PRO A 241 -8.72 7.82 15.74
N ILE A 242 -7.74 8.72 15.81
CA ILE A 242 -7.92 10.10 16.22
C ILE A 242 -7.94 10.97 14.97
N LEU A 243 -8.97 11.81 14.81
CA LEU A 243 -9.05 12.81 13.75
C LEU A 243 -9.09 14.19 14.37
N VAL A 244 -8.27 15.11 13.87
CA VAL A 244 -8.25 16.52 14.27
C VAL A 244 -8.47 17.37 13.03
N THR A 245 -9.30 18.40 13.13
CA THR A 245 -9.42 19.45 12.10
C THR A 245 -8.91 20.78 12.64
N PHE A 246 -8.29 21.57 11.77
CA PHE A 246 -7.71 22.88 12.09
C PHE A 246 -8.50 24.01 11.41
N SER A 247 -8.38 25.25 11.92
CA SER A 247 -8.98 26.43 11.27
C SER A 247 -8.29 26.83 9.97
N GLU A 248 -7.04 26.41 9.80
CA GLU A 248 -6.19 26.74 8.66
C GLU A 248 -5.13 25.64 8.44
N PRO A 249 -4.51 25.58 7.26
CA PRO A 249 -3.41 24.66 6.97
C PRO A 249 -2.28 24.74 8.00
N VAL A 250 -1.88 23.58 8.52
CA VAL A 250 -0.72 23.48 9.42
C VAL A 250 0.50 22.88 8.74
N PHE A 251 1.69 23.28 9.20
CA PHE A 251 2.94 22.79 8.65
C PHE A 251 3.19 21.35 9.08
N ALA A 252 3.34 20.44 8.11
CA ALA A 252 3.42 19.00 8.34
C ALA A 252 4.52 18.59 9.34
N ASP A 253 5.71 19.17 9.25
CA ASP A 253 6.83 18.85 10.14
C ASP A 253 6.60 19.29 11.60
N SER A 254 5.68 20.24 11.82
CA SER A 254 5.34 20.73 13.16
C SER A 254 4.44 19.75 13.93
N ILE A 255 3.60 18.99 13.21
CA ILE A 255 2.62 18.06 13.78
C ILE A 255 3.28 17.00 14.66
N GLY A 256 4.36 16.36 14.18
CA GLY A 256 5.04 15.28 14.91
C GLY A 256 5.65 15.72 16.24
N ARG A 257 5.95 17.01 16.39
CA ARG A 257 6.44 17.61 17.65
C ARG A 257 5.30 18.09 18.54
N ALA A 258 4.20 18.49 17.93
CA ALA A 258 3.09 19.14 18.61
C ALA A 258 2.06 18.17 19.18
N PHE A 259 1.72 17.12 18.43
CA PHE A 259 0.68 16.15 18.77
C PHE A 259 1.18 15.10 19.77
N LYS A 260 0.37 14.83 20.79
CA LYS A 260 0.63 13.79 21.78
C LYS A 260 -0.68 13.09 22.14
N LEU A 261 -0.65 11.76 22.18
CA LEU A 261 -1.70 10.93 22.79
C LEU A 261 -1.11 10.22 24.01
N ARG A 262 -1.80 10.24 25.14
CA ARG A 262 -1.35 9.55 26.37
C ARG A 262 -2.50 9.12 27.27
N ALA A 263 -2.28 8.11 28.10
CA ALA A 263 -3.19 7.79 29.19
C ALA A 263 -3.11 8.89 30.26
N VAL A 264 -4.25 9.30 30.80
CA VAL A 264 -4.33 10.28 31.89
C VAL A 264 -3.65 9.71 33.13
N GLY A 265 -2.71 10.47 33.71
CA GLY A 265 -1.91 10.02 34.86
C GLY A 265 -0.78 9.04 34.53
N GLY A 266 -0.65 8.63 33.26
CA GLY A 266 0.48 7.83 32.77
C GLY A 266 1.70 8.68 32.40
N GLY A 267 2.88 8.06 32.37
CA GLY A 267 4.09 8.68 31.81
C GLY A 267 4.20 8.45 30.30
N GLY A 268 4.71 9.45 29.57
CA GLY A 268 5.05 9.32 28.14
C GLY A 268 3.92 9.61 27.16
N THR A 269 4.14 9.22 25.90
CA THR A 269 3.19 9.35 24.78
C THR A 269 3.10 8.00 24.05
N LEU A 270 1.91 7.65 23.59
CA LEU A 270 1.69 6.45 22.77
C LEU A 270 2.27 6.63 21.36
N GLY A 271 2.86 5.55 20.85
CA GLY A 271 3.28 5.46 19.46
C GLY A 271 2.10 5.28 18.51
N GLY A 272 2.29 5.66 17.25
CA GLY A 272 1.29 5.50 16.21
C GLY A 272 1.73 6.16 14.92
N ARG A 273 0.87 6.02 13.91
CA ARG A 273 1.07 6.55 12.57
C ARG A 273 0.17 7.76 12.37
N GLY A 274 0.79 8.91 12.14
CA GLY A 274 0.10 10.15 11.83
C GLY A 274 0.17 10.49 10.34
N GLN A 275 -0.92 10.98 9.77
CA GLN A 275 -0.97 11.53 8.44
C GLN A 275 -1.73 12.86 8.44
N LEU A 276 -1.07 13.92 7.97
CA LEU A 276 -1.72 15.18 7.66
C LEU A 276 -2.29 15.11 6.23
N LEU A 277 -3.59 15.36 6.08
CA LEU A 277 -4.29 15.35 4.80
C LEU A 277 -4.14 16.72 4.13
N THR A 278 -3.77 16.74 2.85
CA THR A 278 -3.72 17.95 2.02
C THR A 278 -5.11 18.63 1.96
N PRO A 279 -5.20 19.95 2.16
CA PRO A 279 -4.13 20.96 2.20
C PRO A 279 -3.55 21.24 3.59
N GLY A 280 -3.64 20.34 4.55
CA GLY A 280 -3.14 20.55 5.92
C GLY A 280 -4.22 20.90 6.93
N LEU A 281 -5.49 20.76 6.58
CA LEU A 281 -6.64 21.08 7.45
C LEU A 281 -7.07 19.94 8.37
N SER A 282 -6.59 18.72 8.12
CA SER A 282 -7.03 17.53 8.86
C SER A 282 -5.88 16.59 9.13
N PHE A 283 -5.76 16.14 10.36
CA PHE A 283 -4.74 15.19 10.81
C PHE A 283 -5.39 13.93 11.33
N VAL A 284 -4.98 12.77 10.81
CA VAL A 284 -5.41 11.45 11.26
C VAL A 284 -4.25 10.77 11.98
N PHE A 285 -4.50 10.22 13.15
CA PHE A 285 -3.54 9.44 13.92
C PHE A 285 -4.13 8.08 14.27
N VAL A 286 -3.40 7.01 13.96
CA VAL A 286 -3.76 5.63 14.30
C VAL A 286 -2.73 5.10 15.30
N PRO A 287 -3.11 4.77 16.54
CA PRO A 287 -2.22 4.12 17.50
C PRO A 287 -1.64 2.81 16.93
N ASP A 288 -0.36 2.52 17.19
CA ASP A 288 0.26 1.26 16.74
C ASP A 288 -0.32 0.05 17.49
N ASP A 289 -0.58 0.23 18.78
CA ASP A 289 -1.22 -0.76 19.66
C ASP A 289 -2.65 -0.33 20.00
N ALA A 290 -3.52 -1.31 20.22
CA ALA A 290 -4.86 -1.03 20.72
C ALA A 290 -4.79 -0.33 22.09
N LEU A 291 -5.65 0.66 22.28
CA LEU A 291 -5.76 1.38 23.55
C LEU A 291 -6.23 0.44 24.67
N ALA A 292 -5.87 0.76 25.92
CA ALA A 292 -6.32 -0.01 27.07
C ALA A 292 -7.83 0.21 27.31
N PHE A 293 -8.53 -0.84 27.75
CA PHE A 293 -9.94 -0.75 28.13
C PHE A 293 -10.16 0.14 29.35
N SER A 294 -11.36 0.73 29.47
CA SER A 294 -11.80 1.54 30.61
C SER A 294 -10.82 2.63 31.05
N THR A 295 -10.02 3.15 30.12
CA THR A 295 -8.91 4.06 30.39
C THR A 295 -9.20 5.44 29.82
N ASP A 296 -8.93 6.47 30.62
CA ASP A 296 -9.03 7.87 30.19
C ASP A 296 -7.75 8.24 29.43
N TYR A 297 -7.92 8.77 28.22
CA TYR A 297 -6.84 9.24 27.35
C TYR A 297 -6.95 10.74 27.14
N GLU A 298 -5.79 11.40 26.99
CA GLU A 298 -5.65 12.81 26.66
C GLU A 298 -4.95 12.95 25.30
N ILE A 299 -5.58 13.73 24.42
CA ILE A 299 -5.03 14.28 23.20
C ILE A 299 -4.51 15.68 23.52
N GLN A 300 -3.27 15.96 23.16
CA GLN A 300 -2.66 17.27 23.32
C GLN A 300 -2.06 17.76 22.00
N LEU A 301 -2.30 19.03 21.68
CA LEU A 301 -1.60 19.77 20.63
C LEU A 301 -0.94 20.99 21.28
N THR A 302 0.38 21.08 21.18
CA THR A 302 1.16 22.15 21.84
C THR A 302 1.47 23.31 20.89
N PRO A 303 1.92 24.47 21.39
CA PRO A 303 2.41 25.59 20.55
C PRO A 303 3.61 25.27 19.64
N SER A 304 4.13 24.04 19.66
CA SER A 304 5.05 23.58 18.60
C SER A 304 4.32 23.34 17.27
N LEU A 305 2.98 23.32 17.25
CA LEU A 305 2.17 23.29 16.04
C LEU A 305 2.23 24.66 15.39
N LEU A 306 2.68 24.71 14.13
CA LEU A 306 2.75 25.93 13.35
C LEU A 306 1.77 25.84 12.19
N ASP A 307 1.15 26.96 11.82
CA ASP A 307 0.56 27.11 10.49
C ASP A 307 1.66 27.13 9.41
N VAL A 308 1.26 27.26 8.16
CA VAL A 308 2.22 27.30 7.05
C VAL A 308 3.05 28.60 7.05
N GLU A 309 2.53 29.72 7.54
CA GLU A 309 3.22 31.02 7.69
C GLU A 309 4.13 31.14 8.94
N GLY A 310 4.09 30.11 9.80
CA GLY A 310 4.90 29.97 11.00
C GLY A 310 4.30 30.59 12.27
N ASN A 311 3.00 30.91 12.32
CA ASN A 311 2.35 31.27 13.57
C ASN A 311 2.07 30.00 14.38
N ALA A 312 2.43 30.07 15.66
CA ALA A 312 2.26 28.96 16.58
C ALA A 312 0.83 28.92 17.13
N LEU A 313 0.29 27.70 17.31
CA LEU A 313 -0.94 27.48 18.09
C LEU A 313 -0.86 28.25 19.41
N ALA A 314 -1.83 29.13 19.65
CA ALA A 314 -1.73 30.16 20.70
C ALA A 314 -1.56 29.57 22.11
N THR A 315 -2.28 28.49 22.41
CA THR A 315 -2.21 27.77 23.69
C THR A 315 -2.30 26.27 23.45
N THR A 316 -1.77 25.49 24.39
CA THR A 316 -1.91 24.03 24.33
C THR A 316 -3.39 23.64 24.33
N PHE A 317 -3.83 22.99 23.26
CA PHE A 317 -5.14 22.35 23.20
C PHE A 317 -5.09 20.98 23.88
N THR A 318 -6.10 20.68 24.68
CA THR A 318 -6.28 19.39 25.34
C THR A 318 -7.70 18.89 25.17
N SER A 319 -7.86 17.61 24.82
CA SER A 319 -9.15 16.92 24.79
C SER A 319 -8.99 15.55 25.43
N THR A 320 -9.98 15.11 26.17
CA THR A 320 -9.96 13.78 26.81
C THR A 320 -11.08 12.90 26.28
N PHE A 321 -10.88 11.59 26.32
CA PHE A 321 -11.93 10.60 26.06
C PHE A 321 -11.66 9.34 26.86
N ARG A 322 -12.70 8.52 27.05
CA ARG A 322 -12.63 7.25 27.76
C ARG A 322 -12.94 6.09 26.85
N THR A 323 -12.07 5.10 26.83
CA THR A 323 -12.29 3.87 26.08
C THR A 323 -13.41 3.02 26.68
N GLN A 324 -14.00 2.17 25.83
CA GLN A 324 -15.04 1.22 26.18
C GLN A 324 -14.60 0.29 27.32
N ASN A 325 -15.61 -0.26 28.00
CA ASN A 325 -15.37 -1.28 29.00
C ASN A 325 -14.81 -2.55 28.37
N GLN A 326 -14.00 -3.26 29.14
CA GLN A 326 -13.55 -4.59 28.76
C GLN A 326 -14.78 -5.51 28.65
N PRO A 327 -15.02 -6.13 27.48
CA PRO A 327 -16.10 -7.11 27.36
C PRO A 327 -15.77 -8.36 28.20
N PRO A 328 -16.77 -9.19 28.52
CA PRO A 328 -16.52 -10.46 29.21
C PRO A 328 -15.45 -11.28 28.47
N VAL A 329 -14.56 -11.89 29.25
CA VAL A 329 -13.52 -12.76 28.70
C VAL A 329 -14.21 -13.99 28.11
N SER A 330 -13.95 -14.29 26.84
CA SER A 330 -14.49 -15.49 26.21
C SER A 330 -13.52 -16.06 25.19
N ILE A 331 -13.54 -17.38 25.03
CA ILE A 331 -12.84 -18.11 23.97
C ILE A 331 -13.87 -18.47 22.92
N THR A 332 -13.68 -17.95 21.70
CA THR A 332 -14.51 -18.27 20.53
C THR A 332 -13.84 -19.29 19.61
N GLY A 333 -12.52 -19.43 19.69
CA GLY A 333 -11.76 -20.41 18.93
C GLY A 333 -10.41 -20.76 19.53
N LEU A 334 -9.90 -21.93 19.14
CA LEU A 334 -8.58 -22.42 19.48
C LEU A 334 -8.04 -23.17 18.26
N ALA A 335 -6.82 -22.85 17.83
CA ALA A 335 -6.19 -23.43 16.65
C ALA A 335 -4.68 -23.69 16.85
N PRO A 336 -4.17 -24.90 16.56
CA PRO A 336 -4.91 -26.11 16.22
C PRO A 336 -5.71 -26.65 17.42
N ARG A 337 -6.86 -27.30 17.17
CA ARG A 337 -7.71 -27.89 18.22
C ARG A 337 -7.11 -29.13 18.87
N GLU A 338 -6.10 -29.71 18.23
CA GLU A 338 -5.37 -30.86 18.71
C GLU A 338 -3.87 -30.61 18.49
N ALA A 339 -3.07 -30.75 19.54
CA ALA A 339 -1.63 -30.48 19.47
C ALA A 339 -0.85 -31.31 20.51
N PRO A 340 0.44 -31.62 20.26
CA PRO A 340 1.30 -32.25 21.27
C PRO A 340 1.74 -31.24 22.33
N VAL A 341 2.33 -31.73 23.43
CA VAL A 341 3.03 -30.91 24.42
C VAL A 341 4.10 -30.04 23.74
N GLY A 342 4.24 -28.78 24.18
CA GLY A 342 5.21 -27.81 23.66
C GLY A 342 4.79 -27.14 22.35
N ALA A 343 3.66 -27.53 21.75
CA ALA A 343 3.12 -26.84 20.58
C ALA A 343 2.53 -25.48 20.97
N LEU A 344 2.59 -24.52 20.04
CA LEU A 344 1.91 -23.25 20.17
C LEU A 344 0.47 -23.37 19.66
N VAL A 345 -0.49 -22.88 20.45
CA VAL A 345 -1.89 -22.75 20.06
C VAL A 345 -2.32 -21.28 20.11
N THR A 346 -3.08 -20.86 19.11
CA THR A 346 -3.70 -19.55 19.05
C THR A 346 -5.11 -19.64 19.60
N LEU A 347 -5.40 -18.83 20.62
CA LEU A 347 -6.74 -18.63 21.15
C LEU A 347 -7.33 -17.37 20.55
N THR A 348 -8.54 -17.48 20.00
CA THR A 348 -9.34 -16.33 19.55
C THR A 348 -10.53 -16.13 20.48
N GLY A 349 -10.95 -14.88 20.68
CA GLY A 349 -11.90 -14.56 21.73
C GLY A 349 -12.23 -13.09 21.86
N THR A 350 -12.71 -12.72 23.04
CA THR A 350 -13.00 -11.34 23.44
C THR A 350 -12.46 -11.07 24.83
N GLY A 351 -12.18 -9.81 25.13
CA GLY A 351 -11.84 -9.37 26.49
C GLY A 351 -10.44 -9.75 26.92
N TYR A 352 -9.54 -10.11 25.99
CA TYR A 352 -8.12 -10.24 26.29
C TYR A 352 -7.49 -8.85 26.45
N ASN A 353 -6.44 -8.72 27.24
CA ASN A 353 -5.86 -7.41 27.57
C ASN A 353 -4.35 -7.50 27.74
N ALA A 354 -3.60 -6.88 26.83
CA ALA A 354 -2.14 -6.90 26.82
C ALA A 354 -1.49 -6.18 28.02
N SER A 355 -2.22 -5.29 28.70
CA SER A 355 -1.71 -4.55 29.86
C SER A 355 -1.73 -5.35 31.16
N VAL A 356 -2.30 -6.56 31.15
CA VAL A 356 -2.35 -7.45 32.32
C VAL A 356 -1.92 -8.87 31.92
N GLN A 357 -1.63 -9.72 32.91
CA GLN A 357 -1.33 -11.13 32.64
C GLN A 357 -2.58 -11.87 32.16
N ASN A 358 -2.46 -12.55 31.02
CA ASN A 358 -3.47 -13.45 30.48
C ASN A 358 -3.02 -14.88 30.81
N LYS A 359 -3.67 -15.52 31.79
CA LYS A 359 -3.30 -16.86 32.27
C LYS A 359 -4.15 -17.90 31.56
N VAL A 360 -3.52 -18.81 30.82
CA VAL A 360 -4.19 -19.87 30.07
C VAL A 360 -4.04 -21.19 30.81
N TYR A 361 -5.16 -21.83 31.14
CA TYR A 361 -5.21 -23.08 31.89
C TYR A 361 -5.61 -24.21 30.95
N PHE A 362 -4.71 -25.17 30.77
CA PHE A 362 -5.03 -26.45 30.15
C PHE A 362 -5.51 -27.43 31.21
N SER A 363 -6.31 -28.42 30.79
CA SER A 363 -6.68 -29.52 31.67
C SER A 363 -5.45 -30.34 32.05
N THR A 364 -5.33 -30.71 33.32
CA THR A 364 -4.33 -31.64 33.86
C THR A 364 -5.03 -32.81 34.55
N SER A 365 -4.29 -33.84 34.96
CA SER A 365 -4.83 -34.95 35.77
C SER A 365 -5.43 -34.50 37.11
N SER A 366 -5.04 -33.32 37.59
CA SER A 366 -5.56 -32.64 38.79
C SER A 366 -6.53 -31.49 38.49
N GLY A 367 -7.10 -31.42 37.28
CA GLY A 367 -7.95 -30.31 36.84
C GLY A 367 -7.15 -29.11 36.34
N PHE A 368 -7.51 -27.88 36.73
CA PHE A 368 -6.79 -26.66 36.32
C PHE A 368 -5.74 -26.25 37.37
N ALA A 369 -4.70 -27.08 37.55
CA ALA A 369 -3.71 -26.91 38.61
C ALA A 369 -2.59 -25.90 38.28
N GLY A 370 -2.32 -25.65 36.99
CA GLY A 370 -1.28 -24.75 36.50
C GLY A 370 -1.75 -23.88 35.32
N TYR A 371 -0.98 -22.85 35.01
CA TYR A 371 -1.23 -21.96 33.86
C TYR A 371 0.05 -21.66 33.09
N VAL A 372 -0.12 -21.35 31.82
CA VAL A 372 0.89 -20.70 30.98
C VAL A 372 0.49 -19.26 30.71
N LEU A 373 1.47 -18.40 30.43
CA LEU A 373 1.18 -17.01 30.04
C LEU A 373 0.86 -16.93 28.56
N GLY A 374 -0.23 -16.24 28.23
CA GLY A 374 -0.51 -15.81 26.87
C GLY A 374 0.56 -14.82 26.40
N THR A 375 0.99 -14.99 25.15
CA THR A 375 1.93 -14.12 24.44
C THR A 375 1.27 -13.58 23.18
N MET A 376 1.85 -12.54 22.56
CA MET A 376 1.25 -11.86 21.39
C MET A 376 -0.23 -11.51 21.61
N VAL A 377 -0.52 -10.95 22.79
CA VAL A 377 -1.89 -10.67 23.22
C VAL A 377 -2.40 -9.45 22.47
N THR A 378 -3.49 -9.65 21.75
CA THR A 378 -4.37 -8.59 21.24
C THR A 378 -5.71 -8.68 22.00
N PRO A 379 -6.61 -7.70 21.86
CA PRO A 379 -7.93 -7.76 22.49
C PRO A 379 -8.80 -8.97 22.09
N THR A 380 -8.47 -9.64 20.97
CA THR A 380 -9.24 -10.74 20.39
C THR A 380 -8.44 -12.01 20.11
N SER A 381 -7.12 -11.99 20.31
CA SER A 381 -6.28 -13.16 20.12
C SER A 381 -5.10 -13.20 21.07
N MET A 382 -4.58 -14.39 21.34
CA MET A 382 -3.28 -14.58 21.98
C MET A 382 -2.74 -15.97 21.64
N VAL A 383 -1.47 -16.19 21.93
CA VAL A 383 -0.78 -17.47 21.72
C VAL A 383 -0.33 -18.05 23.06
N ALA A 384 -0.54 -19.35 23.25
CA ALA A 384 -0.12 -20.09 24.44
C ALA A 384 0.60 -21.38 24.05
N GLU A 385 1.56 -21.79 24.86
CA GLU A 385 2.26 -23.07 24.70
C GLU A 385 1.54 -24.18 25.48
N VAL A 386 1.37 -25.37 24.89
CA VAL A 386 0.74 -26.52 25.58
C VAL A 386 1.70 -27.05 26.66
N PRO A 387 1.32 -26.99 27.95
CA PRO A 387 2.23 -27.36 29.03
C PRO A 387 2.47 -28.87 29.11
N SER A 388 3.57 -29.27 29.78
CA SER A 388 4.02 -30.66 29.85
C SER A 388 3.12 -31.61 30.64
N ASP A 389 2.27 -31.06 31.51
CA ASP A 389 1.31 -31.78 32.34
C ASP A 389 -0.13 -31.71 31.79
N ALA A 390 -0.31 -31.17 30.58
CA ALA A 390 -1.59 -31.13 29.90
C ALA A 390 -2.12 -32.55 29.63
N VAL A 391 -3.44 -32.70 29.69
CA VAL A 391 -4.20 -33.87 29.21
C VAL A 391 -5.33 -33.38 28.29
N SER A 392 -5.88 -34.26 27.46
CA SER A 392 -7.07 -33.94 26.66
C SER A 392 -8.22 -33.46 27.55
N GLY A 393 -8.79 -32.30 27.22
CA GLY A 393 -9.80 -31.67 28.05
C GLY A 393 -10.01 -30.19 27.73
N PRO A 394 -10.90 -29.51 28.47
CA PRO A 394 -11.14 -28.09 28.28
C PRO A 394 -9.92 -27.20 28.56
N VAL A 395 -9.85 -26.08 27.86
CA VAL A 395 -8.96 -24.94 28.10
C VAL A 395 -9.80 -23.76 28.54
N LYS A 396 -9.29 -22.97 29.48
CA LYS A 396 -9.90 -21.69 29.90
C LYS A 396 -8.85 -20.61 30.12
N VAL A 397 -9.29 -19.36 30.18
CA VAL A 397 -8.43 -18.18 30.31
C VAL A 397 -8.87 -17.35 31.50
N ASN A 398 -7.92 -16.81 32.25
CA ASN A 398 -8.14 -15.74 33.21
C ASN A 398 -7.42 -14.46 32.77
N VAL A 399 -8.14 -13.34 32.68
CA VAL A 399 -7.57 -12.02 32.37
C VAL A 399 -7.93 -11.07 33.50
N GLY A 400 -6.94 -10.65 34.29
CA GLY A 400 -7.17 -9.69 35.37
C GLY A 400 -8.23 -10.10 36.41
N GLY A 401 -8.43 -11.41 36.62
CA GLY A 401 -9.44 -11.95 37.55
C GLY A 401 -10.77 -12.36 36.90
N GLN A 402 -11.00 -12.07 35.61
CA GLN A 402 -12.16 -12.54 34.86
C GLN A 402 -11.88 -13.88 34.18
N GLU A 403 -12.73 -14.88 34.41
CA GLU A 403 -12.63 -16.21 33.81
C GLU A 403 -13.43 -16.29 32.50
N SER A 404 -12.90 -16.99 31.51
CA SER A 404 -13.60 -17.33 30.27
C SER A 404 -14.54 -18.53 30.41
N ASN A 405 -15.36 -18.75 29.39
CA ASN A 405 -15.89 -20.09 29.11
C ASN A 405 -14.76 -21.10 28.90
N VAL A 406 -15.10 -22.40 28.99
CA VAL A 406 -14.21 -23.49 28.58
C VAL A 406 -14.31 -23.76 27.09
N PHE A 407 -13.20 -24.21 26.48
CA PHE A 407 -13.12 -24.61 25.08
C PHE A 407 -12.39 -25.95 24.94
N SER A 408 -12.93 -26.90 24.18
CA SER A 408 -12.35 -28.24 24.09
C SER A 408 -11.01 -28.26 23.34
N PHE A 409 -10.06 -29.04 23.86
CA PHE A 409 -8.75 -29.29 23.27
C PHE A 409 -8.37 -30.77 23.41
N SER A 410 -7.80 -31.38 22.36
CA SER A 410 -7.27 -32.75 22.41
C SER A 410 -5.75 -32.70 22.48
N LEU A 411 -5.17 -33.37 23.49
CA LEU A 411 -3.73 -33.58 23.49
C LEU A 411 -3.41 -34.70 22.50
N LEU A 412 -2.55 -34.40 21.52
CA LEU A 412 -1.98 -35.44 20.68
C LEU A 412 -0.93 -36.20 21.49
N THR A 413 -1.31 -37.38 21.97
CA THR A 413 -0.33 -38.35 22.45
C THR A 413 0.40 -38.90 21.24
N SER A 414 1.73 -38.96 21.30
CA SER A 414 2.48 -39.75 20.33
C SER A 414 1.97 -41.19 20.38
N SER A 415 1.12 -41.62 19.43
CA SER A 415 0.94 -43.04 19.19
C SER A 415 2.24 -43.49 18.54
N VAL A 416 3.05 -44.24 19.29
CA VAL A 416 3.82 -45.30 18.63
C VAL A 416 2.76 -46.32 18.27
N ASP A 417 2.11 -46.15 17.12
CA ASP A 417 1.35 -47.24 16.54
C ASP A 417 2.36 -48.35 16.23
N ALA A 418 2.45 -49.32 17.13
CA ALA A 418 2.97 -50.62 16.75
C ALA A 418 2.14 -51.07 15.53
N PRO A 419 2.75 -51.54 14.43
CA PRO A 419 2.00 -52.00 13.27
C PRO A 419 0.95 -53.00 13.74
N SER A 420 -0.31 -52.80 13.33
CA SER A 420 -1.41 -53.69 13.69
C SER A 420 -1.01 -55.15 13.47
N PRO A 421 -1.38 -56.09 14.37
CA PRO A 421 -1.08 -57.50 14.16
C PRO A 421 -1.57 -57.90 12.76
N SER A 422 -0.69 -58.47 11.94
CA SER A 422 -0.97 -58.84 10.55
C SER A 422 -2.02 -59.94 10.51
N ILE A 423 -3.30 -59.60 10.33
CA ILE A 423 -4.37 -60.60 10.32
C ILE A 423 -4.46 -61.31 8.95
N ASP A 424 -3.95 -60.71 7.86
CA ASP A 424 -3.90 -61.34 6.53
C ASP A 424 -2.74 -60.79 5.67
N ALA A 425 -1.60 -61.48 5.68
CA ALA A 425 -0.44 -61.11 4.88
C ALA A 425 -0.65 -61.44 3.39
N VAL A 426 -0.35 -60.49 2.49
CA VAL A 426 -0.27 -60.76 1.05
C VAL A 426 1.06 -61.42 0.73
N THR A 427 1.03 -62.65 0.21
CA THR A 427 2.24 -63.36 -0.19
C THR A 427 2.76 -62.80 -1.52
N VAL A 428 4.02 -62.36 -1.54
CA VAL A 428 4.75 -61.97 -2.75
C VAL A 428 5.73 -63.08 -3.11
N ALA A 429 5.95 -63.33 -4.41
CA ALA A 429 6.76 -64.45 -4.90
C ALA A 429 8.28 -64.35 -4.58
N PHE A 430 8.71 -63.26 -3.95
CA PHE A 430 10.09 -62.99 -3.57
C PHE A 430 10.12 -62.15 -2.27
N PRO A 431 11.23 -62.19 -1.51
CA PRO A 431 11.41 -61.30 -0.36
C PRO A 431 11.48 -59.83 -0.83
N PRO A 432 10.55 -58.97 -0.39
CA PRO A 432 10.54 -57.58 -0.83
C PRO A 432 11.64 -56.77 -0.11
N THR A 433 12.34 -55.92 -0.86
CA THR A 433 13.34 -54.95 -0.35
C THR A 433 12.75 -53.55 -0.20
N ASP A 434 11.73 -53.23 -0.99
CA ASP A 434 11.05 -51.92 -0.98
C ASP A 434 9.60 -52.04 -1.46
N VAL A 435 8.75 -51.11 -1.05
CA VAL A 435 7.33 -51.06 -1.38
C VAL A 435 6.85 -49.61 -1.51
N VAL A 436 6.00 -49.37 -2.52
CA VAL A 436 5.36 -48.06 -2.73
C VAL A 436 3.86 -48.22 -2.99
N LEU A 437 3.07 -47.28 -2.48
CA LEU A 437 1.63 -47.20 -2.72
C LEU A 437 1.33 -46.22 -3.86
N ALA A 438 0.41 -46.60 -4.75
CA ALA A 438 -0.16 -45.68 -5.71
C ALA A 438 -0.91 -44.53 -5.00
N PRO A 439 -0.95 -43.31 -5.57
CA PRO A 439 -1.62 -42.16 -4.96
C PRO A 439 -3.11 -42.37 -4.65
N ASP A 440 -3.77 -43.29 -5.36
CA ASP A 440 -5.16 -43.66 -5.12
C ASP A 440 -5.35 -44.66 -3.95
N ALA A 441 -4.25 -45.14 -3.36
CA ALA A 441 -4.17 -46.17 -2.33
C ALA A 441 -4.81 -47.52 -2.71
N LYS A 442 -5.06 -47.77 -4.01
CA LYS A 442 -5.72 -48.99 -4.51
C LYS A 442 -4.76 -50.03 -5.07
N THR A 443 -3.51 -49.65 -5.31
CA THR A 443 -2.46 -50.57 -5.78
C THR A 443 -1.20 -50.35 -4.98
N ALA A 444 -0.56 -51.43 -4.53
CA ALA A 444 0.81 -51.39 -4.03
C ALA A 444 1.76 -52.06 -5.02
N PHE A 445 2.99 -51.59 -5.06
CA PHE A 445 4.07 -52.19 -5.84
C PHE A 445 5.20 -52.55 -4.91
N ALA A 446 5.70 -53.78 -5.03
CA ALA A 446 6.83 -54.28 -4.25
C ALA A 446 7.94 -54.73 -5.19
N VAL A 447 9.18 -54.54 -4.76
CA VAL A 447 10.36 -55.00 -5.49
C VAL A 447 11.23 -55.86 -4.60
N GLY A 448 12.06 -56.71 -5.21
CA GLY A 448 13.02 -57.52 -4.47
C GLY A 448 13.79 -58.46 -5.37
N SER A 449 14.36 -59.52 -4.79
CA SER A 449 15.27 -60.44 -5.49
C SER A 449 14.64 -61.16 -6.69
N GLY A 450 13.31 -61.21 -6.78
CA GLY A 450 12.57 -61.83 -7.89
C GLY A 450 11.99 -60.85 -8.92
N GLY A 451 12.27 -59.54 -8.79
CA GLY A 451 11.82 -58.51 -9.72
C GLY A 451 10.81 -57.55 -9.09
N PHE A 452 9.71 -57.33 -9.80
CA PHE A 452 8.67 -56.36 -9.46
C PHE A 452 7.34 -57.06 -9.28
N ALA A 453 6.52 -56.63 -8.32
CA ALA A 453 5.19 -57.19 -8.08
C ALA A 453 4.17 -56.09 -7.89
N ARG A 454 2.99 -56.29 -8.49
CA ARG A 454 1.81 -55.45 -8.27
C ARG A 454 0.85 -56.17 -7.33
N ILE A 455 0.23 -55.43 -6.43
CA ILE A 455 -0.70 -55.93 -5.43
C ILE A 455 -1.99 -55.12 -5.55
N ASN A 456 -3.08 -55.78 -5.91
CA ASN A 456 -4.39 -55.13 -5.95
C ASN A 456 -4.95 -54.97 -4.53
N LEU A 457 -5.16 -53.73 -4.10
CA LEU A 457 -5.76 -53.37 -2.81
C LEU A 457 -7.19 -52.81 -2.97
N ASP A 458 -7.75 -52.80 -4.18
CA ASP A 458 -9.15 -52.44 -4.43
C ASP A 458 -10.07 -53.66 -4.17
N PRO A 459 -10.90 -53.63 -3.11
CA PRO A 459 -11.80 -54.75 -2.79
C PRO A 459 -12.93 -54.93 -3.81
N LEU A 460 -13.13 -53.97 -4.73
CA LEU A 460 -14.15 -54.00 -5.75
C LEU A 460 -13.65 -54.59 -7.09
N ARG A 461 -12.36 -54.97 -7.18
CA ARG A 461 -11.75 -55.52 -8.39
C ARG A 461 -11.36 -57.00 -8.20
N PRO A 462 -11.42 -57.84 -9.25
CA PRO A 462 -10.91 -59.21 -9.20
C PRO A 462 -9.45 -59.24 -8.70
N SER A 463 -9.03 -60.34 -8.07
CA SER A 463 -7.65 -60.51 -7.57
C SER A 463 -7.29 -59.58 -6.40
N TYR A 464 -8.29 -59.13 -5.61
CA TYR A 464 -8.05 -58.38 -4.36
C TYR A 464 -7.08 -59.16 -3.46
N ARG A 465 -6.07 -58.46 -2.93
CA ARG A 465 -4.99 -59.01 -2.10
C ARG A 465 -4.17 -60.11 -2.77
N GLN A 466 -4.13 -60.13 -4.10
CA GLN A 466 -3.23 -61.01 -4.85
C GLN A 466 -2.04 -60.22 -5.39
N ALA A 467 -0.83 -60.72 -5.15
CA ALA A 467 0.38 -60.22 -5.77
C ALA A 467 0.62 -60.91 -7.13
N ILE A 468 0.92 -60.12 -8.16
CA ILE A 468 1.33 -60.63 -9.48
C ILE A 468 2.74 -60.13 -9.75
N ALA A 469 3.69 -61.05 -9.86
CA ALA A 469 5.08 -60.74 -10.12
C ALA A 469 5.38 -60.66 -11.62
N THR A 470 6.19 -59.68 -11.99
CA THR A 470 6.86 -59.52 -13.28
C THR A 470 8.36 -59.75 -13.05
N ALA A 471 8.92 -60.72 -13.76
CA ALA A 471 10.35 -61.01 -13.66
C ALA A 471 11.18 -59.86 -14.26
N LEU A 472 12.03 -59.24 -13.44
CA LEU A 472 12.89 -58.12 -13.84
C LEU A 472 14.34 -58.25 -13.33
N ASP A 473 14.81 -59.47 -13.01
CA ASP A 473 16.03 -59.72 -12.22
C ASP A 473 15.96 -59.04 -10.83
N SER A 474 17.07 -59.03 -10.07
CA SER A 474 17.08 -58.46 -8.72
C SER A 474 16.86 -56.95 -8.75
N CYS A 475 15.78 -56.51 -8.09
CA CYS A 475 15.42 -55.11 -7.90
C CYS A 475 15.61 -54.72 -6.43
N GLU A 476 15.96 -53.46 -6.14
CA GLU A 476 16.18 -53.00 -4.76
C GLU A 476 15.22 -51.90 -4.32
N HIS A 477 15.04 -50.84 -5.11
CA HIS A 477 14.20 -49.69 -4.76
C HIS A 477 13.17 -49.36 -5.83
N VAL A 478 12.03 -48.80 -5.42
CA VAL A 478 10.95 -48.41 -6.33
C VAL A 478 10.40 -47.02 -5.98
N ALA A 479 10.18 -46.18 -6.99
CA ALA A 479 9.47 -44.92 -6.83
C ALA A 479 8.40 -44.75 -7.91
N LEU A 480 7.28 -44.13 -7.53
CA LEU A 480 6.19 -43.78 -8.44
C LEU A 480 6.25 -42.30 -8.83
N LEU A 481 5.88 -42.00 -10.07
CA LEU A 481 5.58 -40.63 -10.45
C LEU A 481 4.31 -40.12 -9.72
N PRO A 482 4.16 -38.80 -9.49
CA PRO A 482 3.01 -38.22 -8.79
C PRO A 482 1.64 -38.60 -9.37
N GLY A 483 1.56 -38.92 -10.67
CA GLY A 483 0.34 -39.38 -11.32
C GLY A 483 0.00 -40.85 -11.09
N GLY A 484 0.90 -41.63 -10.46
CA GLY A 484 0.70 -43.07 -10.20
C GLY A 484 0.80 -43.99 -11.42
N LEU A 485 0.93 -43.44 -12.64
CA LEU A 485 0.86 -44.21 -13.89
C LEU A 485 2.20 -44.84 -14.33
N ARG A 486 3.32 -44.44 -13.71
CA ARG A 486 4.66 -44.97 -14.02
C ARG A 486 5.47 -45.19 -12.76
N ALA A 487 6.16 -46.32 -12.71
CA ALA A 487 7.12 -46.66 -11.66
C ALA A 487 8.54 -46.71 -12.23
N TYR A 488 9.52 -46.35 -11.42
CA TYR A 488 10.93 -46.54 -11.72
C TYR A 488 11.55 -47.46 -10.66
N VAL A 489 12.28 -48.48 -11.12
CA VAL A 489 12.81 -49.55 -10.29
C VAL A 489 14.32 -49.66 -10.47
N THR A 490 15.09 -49.66 -9.39
CA THR A 490 16.55 -49.79 -9.47
C THR A 490 16.98 -51.25 -9.56
N ARG A 491 18.02 -51.52 -10.35
CA ARG A 491 18.70 -52.83 -10.42
C ARG A 491 20.21 -52.67 -10.28
N PRO A 492 20.74 -52.56 -9.05
CA PRO A 492 22.18 -52.42 -8.78
C PRO A 492 23.06 -53.44 -9.49
N SER A 493 22.64 -54.71 -9.48
CA SER A 493 23.37 -55.81 -10.14
C SER A 493 23.48 -55.68 -11.67
N LYS A 494 22.63 -54.85 -12.30
CA LYS A 494 22.60 -54.59 -13.75
C LYS A 494 23.11 -53.19 -14.10
N GLY A 495 23.29 -52.32 -13.10
CA GLY A 495 23.70 -50.94 -13.31
C GLY A 495 22.66 -50.10 -14.07
N ASP A 496 21.37 -50.37 -13.89
CA ASP A 496 20.31 -49.66 -14.60
C ASP A 496 19.06 -49.40 -13.73
N VAL A 497 18.19 -48.53 -14.26
CA VAL A 497 16.84 -48.26 -13.74
C VAL A 497 15.84 -48.69 -14.79
N VAL A 498 14.80 -49.41 -14.37
CA VAL A 498 13.71 -49.86 -15.23
C VAL A 498 12.52 -48.94 -15.06
N GLU A 499 12.03 -48.38 -16.16
CA GLU A 499 10.71 -47.75 -16.20
C GLU A 499 9.66 -48.85 -16.39
N VAL A 500 8.67 -48.91 -15.50
CA VAL A 500 7.61 -49.91 -15.48
C VAL A 500 6.25 -49.22 -15.60
N ASP A 501 5.37 -49.81 -16.41
CA ASP A 501 4.00 -49.37 -16.54
C ASP A 501 3.22 -49.63 -15.24
N ALA A 502 2.77 -48.57 -14.59
CA ALA A 502 2.03 -48.64 -13.33
C ALA A 502 0.54 -48.28 -13.48
N ASP A 503 0.05 -48.07 -14.70
CA ASP A 503 -1.36 -47.76 -14.98
C ASP A 503 -2.22 -49.03 -14.94
N PRO A 504 -3.15 -49.19 -13.98
CA PRO A 504 -4.01 -50.36 -13.88
C PRO A 504 -4.97 -50.54 -15.06
N GLN A 505 -5.18 -49.50 -15.87
CA GLN A 505 -6.01 -49.53 -17.08
C GLN A 505 -5.21 -49.88 -18.34
N SER A 506 -3.88 -49.91 -18.25
CA SER A 506 -3.02 -50.19 -19.40
C SER A 506 -2.97 -51.67 -19.75
N GLY A 507 -2.96 -51.98 -21.05
CA GLY A 507 -2.74 -53.34 -21.55
C GLY A 507 -1.35 -53.90 -21.23
N THR A 508 -0.40 -53.04 -20.88
CA THR A 508 0.97 -53.39 -20.48
C THR A 508 1.22 -53.23 -18.99
N PHE A 509 0.16 -53.10 -18.17
CA PHE A 509 0.29 -52.89 -16.73
C PHE A 509 1.25 -53.91 -16.08
N GLY A 510 2.25 -53.40 -15.36
CA GLY A 510 3.30 -54.16 -14.69
C GLY A 510 4.45 -54.62 -15.57
N GLN A 511 4.49 -54.24 -16.86
CA GLN A 511 5.59 -54.58 -17.77
C GLN A 511 6.66 -53.47 -17.81
N ALA A 512 7.90 -53.86 -18.09
CA ALA A 512 8.97 -52.91 -18.35
C ALA A 512 8.73 -52.18 -19.67
N LEU A 513 8.80 -50.85 -19.62
CA LEU A 513 8.68 -49.94 -20.75
C LEU A 513 10.05 -49.54 -21.30
N ALA A 514 11.04 -49.35 -20.41
CA ALA A 514 12.40 -48.99 -20.79
C ALA A 514 13.43 -49.45 -19.76
N PHE A 515 14.65 -49.73 -20.23
CA PHE A 515 15.82 -49.99 -19.41
C PHE A 515 16.81 -48.84 -19.60
N ILE A 516 17.12 -48.14 -18.52
CA ILE A 516 17.90 -46.89 -18.53
C ILE A 516 19.26 -47.17 -17.88
N PRO A 517 20.33 -47.36 -18.68
CA PRO A 517 21.65 -47.68 -18.14
C PRO A 517 22.26 -46.49 -17.40
N LEU A 518 22.95 -46.76 -16.29
CA LEU A 518 23.62 -45.77 -15.47
C LEU A 518 25.12 -46.11 -15.31
N PRO A 519 26.00 -45.11 -15.19
CA PRO A 519 27.40 -45.33 -14.85
C PRO A 519 27.53 -45.65 -13.35
N GLY A 520 27.20 -46.88 -12.94
CA GLY A 520 27.31 -47.35 -11.56
C GLY A 520 26.14 -48.23 -11.12
N ALA A 521 26.12 -48.61 -9.84
CA ALA A 521 25.05 -49.41 -9.23
C ALA A 521 24.04 -48.49 -8.51
N PRO A 522 22.78 -48.37 -8.98
CA PRO A 522 21.81 -47.45 -8.38
C PRO A 522 21.20 -47.99 -7.07
N GLU A 523 21.78 -47.63 -5.92
CA GLU A 523 21.34 -48.05 -4.58
C GLU A 523 20.12 -47.25 -4.03
N GLY A 524 19.42 -46.48 -4.86
CA GLY A 524 18.27 -45.70 -4.42
C GLY A 524 17.58 -44.95 -5.54
N ILE A 525 16.31 -44.59 -5.33
CA ILE A 525 15.54 -43.77 -6.27
C ILE A 525 14.51 -42.90 -5.55
N ALA A 526 14.36 -41.66 -6.00
CA ALA A 526 13.35 -40.73 -5.53
C ALA A 526 12.83 -39.91 -6.70
N VAL A 527 11.56 -39.50 -6.64
CA VAL A 527 10.92 -38.64 -7.64
C VAL A 527 10.60 -37.31 -7.00
N ALA A 528 11.01 -36.20 -7.63
CA ALA A 528 10.66 -34.87 -7.16
C ALA A 528 9.15 -34.63 -7.28
N PRO A 529 8.45 -34.14 -6.24
CA PRO A 529 7.07 -33.70 -6.37
C PRO A 529 7.01 -32.52 -7.34
N ARG A 530 6.03 -32.49 -8.26
CA ARG A 530 5.89 -31.37 -9.20
C ARG A 530 5.72 -30.06 -8.43
N THR A 531 6.62 -29.10 -8.63
CA THR A 531 6.36 -27.69 -8.35
C THR A 531 5.46 -27.16 -9.46
N SER A 532 4.29 -26.62 -9.11
CA SER A 532 3.50 -25.83 -10.05
C SER A 532 4.30 -24.59 -10.46
N THR A 533 4.84 -24.59 -11.67
CA THR A 533 5.18 -23.35 -12.39
C THR A 533 4.03 -23.01 -13.32
#